data_AF-A0A3D2U2P1-F1
#
_entry.id   AF-A0A3D2U2P1-F1
#
_cell.length_a   1.000
_cell.length_b   1.000
_cell.length_c   1.000
_cell.angle_alpha   90.00
_cell.angle_beta   90.00
_cell.angle_gamma   90.00
#
_symmetry.space_group_name_H-M   'P 1'
#
loop_
_entity.id
_entity.type
_entity.pdbx_description
1 polymer ?
#
loop_
_entity_poly.entity_id
_entity_poly.type
_entity_poly.pdbx_seq_one_letter_code
_entity_poly.pdbx_strand_id
1 'polypeptide(L)'
;MTTLVAALLRMSAPSRIAVEHFDEGVYASNVWCPDEDYSYPDRHLYAPPGLPRVIEEIHLLFQASDLSSIAPSLLAGILLVPLLGLLARDWLEEPAARAAVLLAVFSDVHILYSRTALTDVTWLTWLILALWALHRAILSGRPTLVVTAGLATAAGWWTKYTGWLPLAIAVTGIVAVPATGRRPHPGWTTWLKRLAAITAITAIAISPLFVLLQDTGGYTAVTDNHARYVVGLSGWFESAVSQANHMAAFESLLTVAGVALACCLSTTRPERFTWNAIRPRLLMTVAAAGLVAIASFPAMVLAAAFST
;
A
#
# COMPACT_ATOMS: atom_id res chain seq x y z
N MET A 1 4.64 -13.53 15.49
CA MET A 1 3.23 -13.78 15.88
C MET A 1 2.25 -13.00 15.01
N THR A 2 2.40 -11.68 14.83
CA THR A 2 1.46 -10.85 14.04
C THR A 2 1.38 -11.20 12.56
N THR A 3 2.50 -11.54 11.89
CA THR A 3 2.48 -12.01 10.49
C THR A 3 1.72 -13.32 10.32
N LEU A 4 1.80 -14.23 11.29
CA LEU A 4 1.03 -15.48 11.28
C LEU A 4 -0.47 -15.19 11.40
N VAL A 5 -0.86 -14.31 12.33
CA VAL A 5 -2.27 -13.87 12.47
C VAL A 5 -2.75 -13.19 11.18
N ALA A 6 -1.91 -12.34 10.56
CA ALA A 6 -2.22 -11.69 9.29
C ALA A 6 -2.47 -12.71 8.16
N ALA A 7 -1.65 -13.76 8.07
CA ALA A 7 -1.83 -14.84 7.12
C ALA A 7 -3.11 -15.64 7.38
N LEU A 8 -3.35 -16.02 8.63
CA LEU A 8 -4.56 -16.77 9.01
C LEU A 8 -5.85 -16.02 8.70
N LEU A 9 -5.90 -14.71 9.00
CA LEU A 9 -7.08 -13.89 8.70
C LEU A 9 -7.32 -13.76 7.19
N ARG A 10 -6.26 -13.60 6.38
CA ARG A 10 -6.39 -13.46 4.91
C ARG A 10 -6.72 -14.78 4.21
N MET A 11 -6.27 -15.90 4.76
CA MET A 11 -6.59 -17.24 4.25
C MET A 11 -7.89 -17.81 4.83
N SER A 12 -8.58 -17.07 5.70
CA SER A 12 -9.84 -17.52 6.29
C SER A 12 -10.94 -17.67 5.24
N ALA A 13 -11.77 -18.70 5.38
CA ALA A 13 -12.85 -19.02 4.44
C ALA A 13 -12.36 -19.06 2.96
N PRO A 14 -11.44 -19.98 2.61
CA PRO A 14 -10.89 -20.08 1.26
C PRO A 14 -11.93 -20.44 0.20
N SER A 15 -13.05 -21.08 0.60
CA SER A 15 -14.20 -21.34 -0.27
C SER A 15 -14.99 -20.09 -0.68
N ARG A 16 -14.62 -18.92 -0.14
CA ARG A 16 -15.19 -17.60 -0.49
C ARG A 16 -14.15 -16.72 -1.17
N ILE A 17 -13.26 -17.33 -1.94
CA ILE A 17 -12.28 -16.62 -2.76
C ILE A 17 -12.66 -16.95 -4.20
N ALA A 18 -12.97 -15.92 -4.96
CA ALA A 18 -13.33 -16.01 -6.36
C ALA A 18 -12.85 -14.75 -7.07
N VAL A 19 -12.56 -14.86 -8.36
CA VAL A 19 -12.39 -13.70 -9.25
C VAL A 19 -13.77 -13.12 -9.53
N GLU A 20 -14.09 -11.95 -8.95
CA GLU A 20 -15.43 -11.37 -9.03
C GLU A 20 -15.43 -9.96 -9.63
N HIS A 21 -14.34 -9.20 -9.45
CA HIS A 21 -14.22 -7.85 -9.99
C HIS A 21 -13.72 -7.88 -11.44
N PHE A 22 -14.24 -6.97 -12.27
CA PHE A 22 -13.87 -6.87 -13.69
C PHE A 22 -12.35 -6.80 -13.90
N ASP A 23 -11.67 -5.89 -13.21
CA ASP A 23 -10.22 -5.75 -13.26
C ASP A 23 -9.46 -7.03 -12.86
N GLU A 24 -9.98 -7.82 -11.91
CA GLU A 24 -9.33 -9.10 -11.56
C GLU A 24 -9.37 -10.06 -12.75
N GLY A 25 -10.50 -10.09 -13.46
CA GLY A 25 -10.64 -10.81 -14.72
C GLY A 25 -9.60 -10.35 -15.74
N VAL A 26 -9.46 -9.04 -15.94
CA VAL A 26 -8.44 -8.46 -16.84
C VAL A 26 -7.04 -8.92 -16.44
N TYR A 27 -6.67 -8.83 -15.16
CA TYR A 27 -5.31 -9.13 -14.70
C TYR A 27 -4.99 -10.62 -14.66
N ALA A 28 -6.00 -11.48 -14.44
CA ALA A 28 -5.81 -12.93 -14.44
C ALA A 28 -5.92 -13.56 -15.84
N SER A 29 -6.50 -12.85 -16.82
CA SER A 29 -6.92 -13.42 -18.11
C SER A 29 -5.81 -14.02 -19.00
N ASN A 30 -4.52 -13.69 -18.81
CA ASN A 30 -3.44 -13.98 -19.76
C ASN A 30 -3.48 -15.42 -20.32
N VAL A 31 -3.59 -16.44 -19.45
CA VAL A 31 -3.59 -17.87 -19.87
C VAL A 31 -4.82 -18.29 -20.68
N TRP A 32 -5.88 -17.48 -20.67
CA TRP A 32 -7.13 -17.69 -21.39
C TRP A 32 -7.23 -16.84 -22.68
N CYS A 33 -6.20 -16.06 -23.01
CA CYS A 33 -6.14 -15.20 -24.19
C CYS A 33 -5.02 -15.60 -25.17
N PRO A 34 -4.92 -16.87 -25.61
CA PRO A 34 -3.80 -17.33 -26.45
C PRO A 34 -3.77 -16.66 -27.84
N ASP A 35 -4.92 -16.23 -28.35
CA ASP A 35 -5.05 -15.59 -29.67
C ASP A 35 -4.71 -14.08 -29.64
N GLU A 36 -4.53 -13.50 -28.45
CA GLU A 36 -4.28 -12.08 -28.20
C GLU A 36 -2.92 -11.88 -27.50
N ASP A 37 -1.89 -12.60 -27.95
CA ASP A 37 -0.53 -12.59 -27.37
C ASP A 37 -0.50 -12.82 -25.84
N TYR A 38 -1.42 -13.64 -25.33
CA TYR A 38 -1.61 -13.89 -23.90
C TYR A 38 -1.88 -12.62 -23.09
N SER A 39 -2.66 -11.67 -23.62
CA SER A 39 -3.09 -10.47 -22.92
C SER A 39 -4.56 -10.15 -23.16
N TYR A 40 -5.24 -9.60 -22.15
CA TYR A 40 -6.57 -9.02 -22.35
C TYR A 40 -6.52 -7.87 -23.36
N PRO A 41 -7.52 -7.72 -24.25
CA PRO A 41 -7.62 -6.57 -25.14
C PRO A 41 -7.54 -5.25 -24.36
N ASP A 42 -6.66 -4.33 -24.79
CA ASP A 42 -6.45 -3.04 -24.12
C ASP A 42 -6.05 -3.10 -22.63
N ARG A 43 -5.50 -4.22 -22.15
CA ARG A 43 -4.99 -4.40 -20.77
C ARG A 43 -4.12 -3.24 -20.27
N HIS A 44 -3.35 -2.63 -21.18
CA HIS A 44 -2.50 -1.49 -20.90
C HIS A 44 -3.25 -0.25 -20.38
N LEU A 45 -4.55 -0.10 -20.66
CA LEU A 45 -5.39 0.99 -20.14
C LEU A 45 -5.85 0.75 -18.69
N TYR A 46 -5.79 -0.49 -18.20
CA TYR A 46 -6.20 -0.88 -16.86
C TYR A 46 -5.01 -1.01 -15.91
N ALA A 47 -3.94 -1.69 -16.35
CA ALA A 47 -2.72 -1.84 -15.56
C ALA A 47 -1.45 -2.05 -16.42
N PRO A 48 -0.28 -1.66 -15.88
CA PRO A 48 0.98 -2.15 -16.42
C PRO A 48 1.10 -3.68 -16.22
N PRO A 49 1.97 -4.35 -16.99
CA PRO A 49 1.92 -5.81 -17.11
C PRO A 49 2.52 -6.55 -15.90
N GLY A 50 3.08 -5.86 -14.90
CA GLY A 50 3.79 -6.49 -13.80
C GLY A 50 2.91 -7.44 -12.99
N LEU A 51 1.73 -6.99 -12.53
CA LEU A 51 0.83 -7.89 -11.80
C LEU A 51 0.26 -9.01 -12.69
N PRO A 52 -0.30 -8.71 -13.88
CA PRO A 52 -0.79 -9.76 -14.78
C PRO A 52 0.25 -10.83 -15.10
N ARG A 53 1.51 -10.42 -15.34
CA ARG A 53 2.60 -11.35 -15.61
C ARG A 53 2.90 -12.27 -14.41
N VAL A 54 2.92 -11.74 -13.19
CA VAL A 54 3.15 -12.55 -11.99
C VAL A 54 2.00 -13.53 -11.76
N ILE A 55 0.75 -13.12 -12.05
CA ILE A 55 -0.41 -14.03 -11.97
C ILE A 55 -0.26 -15.16 -12.99
N GLU A 56 0.05 -14.83 -14.25
CA GLU A 56 0.30 -15.80 -15.32
C GLU A 56 1.39 -16.81 -14.93
N GLU A 57 2.52 -16.35 -14.39
CA GLU A 57 3.61 -17.22 -13.93
C GLU A 57 3.15 -18.19 -12.83
N ILE A 58 2.32 -17.72 -11.89
CA ILE A 58 1.75 -18.57 -10.84
C ILE A 58 0.75 -19.57 -11.43
N HIS A 59 -0.09 -19.17 -12.38
CA HIS A 59 -1.01 -20.08 -13.09
C HIS A 59 -0.26 -21.19 -13.82
N LEU A 60 0.86 -20.87 -14.48
CA LEU A 60 1.70 -21.85 -15.17
C LEU A 60 2.40 -22.81 -14.20
N LEU A 61 2.82 -22.34 -13.03
CA LEU A 61 3.51 -23.15 -12.02
C LEU A 61 2.58 -24.01 -11.16
N PHE A 62 1.37 -23.53 -10.85
CA PHE A 62 0.47 -24.13 -9.86
C PHE A 62 -0.92 -24.45 -10.39
N GLN A 63 -1.14 -24.34 -11.71
CA GLN A 63 -2.44 -24.42 -12.39
C GLN A 63 -3.36 -23.23 -12.07
N ALA A 64 -4.04 -22.73 -13.10
CA ALA A 64 -4.99 -21.63 -12.96
C ALA A 64 -6.18 -22.01 -12.06
N SER A 65 -6.46 -21.14 -11.09
CA SER A 65 -7.50 -21.26 -10.06
C SER A 65 -7.71 -19.90 -9.37
N ASP A 66 -8.83 -19.71 -8.66
CA ASP A 66 -9.10 -18.48 -7.91
C ASP A 66 -7.97 -18.13 -6.93
N LEU A 67 -7.47 -19.12 -6.18
CA LEU A 67 -6.38 -18.93 -5.25
C LEU A 67 -5.08 -18.51 -5.93
N SER A 68 -4.75 -19.13 -7.08
CA SER A 68 -3.55 -18.77 -7.85
C SER A 68 -3.64 -17.36 -8.44
N SER A 69 -4.84 -16.89 -8.81
CA SER A 69 -5.07 -15.53 -9.31
C SER A 69 -4.83 -14.47 -8.24
N ILE A 70 -5.24 -14.73 -6.99
CA ILE A 70 -5.07 -13.76 -5.89
C ILE A 70 -3.74 -13.90 -5.14
N ALA A 71 -2.95 -14.94 -5.42
CA ALA A 71 -1.74 -15.26 -4.67
C ALA A 71 -0.75 -14.09 -4.56
N PRO A 72 -0.52 -13.26 -5.59
CA PRO A 72 0.35 -12.07 -5.47
C PRO A 72 -0.17 -11.08 -4.43
N SER A 73 -1.46 -10.74 -4.49
CA SER A 73 -2.12 -9.84 -3.53
C SER A 73 -2.13 -10.41 -2.12
N LEU A 74 -2.32 -11.72 -1.98
CA LEU A 74 -2.34 -12.40 -0.70
C LEU A 74 -0.96 -12.33 -0.02
N LEU A 75 0.09 -12.68 -0.75
CA LEU A 75 1.46 -12.62 -0.24
C LEU A 75 1.89 -11.19 0.04
N ALA A 76 1.55 -10.25 -0.83
CA ALA A 76 1.82 -8.84 -0.64
C ALA A 76 1.11 -8.29 0.62
N GLY A 77 -0.17 -8.61 0.82
CA GLY A 77 -0.93 -8.18 1.99
C GLY A 77 -0.38 -8.72 3.32
N ILE A 78 0.14 -9.95 3.31
CA ILE A 78 0.84 -10.54 4.47
C ILE A 78 2.16 -9.80 4.72
N LEU A 79 2.93 -9.51 3.67
CA LEU A 79 4.22 -8.81 3.75
C LEU A 79 4.07 -7.32 4.12
N LEU A 80 2.99 -6.68 3.71
CA LEU A 80 2.72 -5.27 3.98
C LEU A 80 2.62 -5.00 5.48
N VAL A 81 2.06 -5.93 6.26
CA VAL A 81 1.91 -5.80 7.72
C VAL A 81 3.25 -5.55 8.44
N PRO A 82 4.28 -6.42 8.34
CA PRO A 82 5.57 -6.15 8.96
C PRO A 82 6.28 -4.94 8.34
N LEU A 83 6.12 -4.67 7.03
CA LEU A 83 6.71 -3.49 6.39
C LEU A 83 6.18 -2.17 6.97
N LEU A 84 4.86 -2.07 7.20
CA LEU A 84 4.25 -0.92 7.88
C LEU A 84 4.83 -0.74 9.28
N GLY A 85 5.04 -1.83 10.02
CA GLY A 85 5.71 -1.80 11.32
C GLY A 85 7.16 -1.29 11.24
N LEU A 86 7.94 -1.73 10.25
CA LEU A 86 9.31 -1.27 10.05
C LEU A 86 9.37 0.23 9.72
N LEU A 87 8.51 0.70 8.80
CA LEU A 87 8.44 2.10 8.42
C LEU A 87 8.00 2.99 9.59
N ALA A 88 6.91 2.62 10.26
CA ALA A 88 6.38 3.36 11.40
C ALA A 88 7.38 3.40 12.56
N ARG A 89 8.14 2.33 12.80
CA ARG A 89 9.19 2.32 13.82
C ARG A 89 10.30 3.32 13.52
N ASP A 90 10.73 3.39 12.26
CA ASP A 90 11.80 4.30 11.85
C ASP A 90 11.36 5.78 11.93
N TRP A 91 10.09 6.07 11.69
CA TRP A 91 9.58 7.45 11.65
C TRP A 91 9.01 7.94 12.98
N LEU A 92 8.35 7.07 13.73
CA LEU A 92 7.48 7.40 14.86
C LEU A 92 7.73 6.50 16.09
N GLU A 93 8.79 5.70 16.06
CA GLU A 93 9.20 4.80 17.14
C GLU A 93 8.27 3.58 17.37
N GLU A 94 8.64 2.77 18.36
CA GLU A 94 8.04 1.47 18.63
C GLU A 94 6.52 1.52 18.97
N PRO A 95 5.99 2.50 19.73
CA PRO A 95 4.55 2.58 19.99
C PRO A 95 3.69 2.72 18.73
N ALA A 96 4.12 3.57 17.80
CA ALA A 96 3.44 3.78 16.53
C ALA A 96 3.56 2.55 15.63
N ALA A 97 4.72 1.87 15.64
CA ALA A 97 4.91 0.62 14.92
C ALA A 97 3.92 -0.47 15.36
N ARG A 98 3.74 -0.66 16.68
CA ARG A 98 2.76 -1.60 17.21
C ARG A 98 1.34 -1.24 16.79
N ALA A 99 0.96 0.04 16.88
CA ALA A 99 -0.35 0.51 16.45
C ALA A 99 -0.57 0.22 14.96
N ALA A 100 0.38 0.59 14.09
CA ALA A 100 0.30 0.38 12.65
C ALA A 100 0.15 -1.11 12.29
N VAL A 101 0.91 -1.99 12.93
CA VAL A 101 0.80 -3.44 12.73
C VAL A 101 -0.58 -3.96 13.15
N LEU A 102 -1.08 -3.57 14.33
CA LEU A 102 -2.39 -4.03 14.81
C LEU A 102 -3.52 -3.54 13.91
N LEU A 103 -3.51 -2.26 13.53
CA LEU A 103 -4.49 -1.72 12.58
C LEU A 103 -4.43 -2.45 11.23
N ALA A 104 -3.23 -2.74 10.70
CA ALA A 104 -3.07 -3.42 9.42
C ALA A 104 -3.45 -4.92 9.47
N VAL A 105 -3.26 -5.59 10.60
CA VAL A 105 -3.65 -7.00 10.81
C VAL A 105 -5.17 -7.12 10.79
N PHE A 106 -5.87 -6.20 11.46
CA PHE A 106 -7.31 -6.27 11.73
C PHE A 106 -8.17 -5.41 10.80
N SER A 107 -7.58 -4.71 9.82
CA SER A 107 -8.31 -3.93 8.83
C SER A 107 -9.06 -4.83 7.86
N ASP A 108 -10.40 -4.76 7.88
CA ASP A 108 -11.27 -5.51 6.97
C ASP A 108 -10.98 -5.18 5.50
N VAL A 109 -10.82 -3.89 5.16
CA VAL A 109 -10.48 -3.44 3.81
C VAL A 109 -9.15 -4.02 3.34
N HIS A 110 -8.11 -3.99 4.19
CA HIS A 110 -6.82 -4.55 3.82
C HIS A 110 -6.92 -6.08 3.63
N ILE A 111 -7.67 -6.79 4.47
CA ILE A 111 -7.90 -8.23 4.30
C ILE A 111 -8.62 -8.52 3.00
N LEU A 112 -9.69 -7.79 2.70
CA LEU A 112 -10.48 -7.94 1.47
C LEU A 112 -9.59 -7.76 0.24
N TYR A 113 -8.91 -6.62 0.11
CA TYR A 113 -8.05 -6.35 -1.05
C TYR A 113 -6.79 -7.24 -1.10
N SER A 114 -6.39 -7.87 0.01
CA SER A 114 -5.36 -8.92 -0.03
C SER A 114 -5.89 -10.21 -0.67
N ARG A 115 -7.20 -10.40 -0.74
CA ARG A 115 -7.89 -11.55 -1.33
C ARG A 115 -8.50 -11.25 -2.70
N THR A 116 -8.17 -10.09 -3.25
CA THR A 116 -8.66 -9.62 -4.54
C THR A 116 -7.43 -9.42 -5.43
N ALA A 117 -7.47 -9.95 -6.65
CA ALA A 117 -6.35 -9.90 -7.59
C ALA A 117 -6.16 -8.51 -8.23
N LEU A 118 -6.26 -7.43 -7.44
CA LEU A 118 -6.08 -6.05 -7.88
C LEU A 118 -4.65 -5.55 -7.65
N THR A 119 -4.32 -4.44 -8.33
CA THR A 119 -3.01 -3.78 -8.20
C THR A 119 -2.79 -3.11 -6.84
N ASP A 120 -3.84 -2.88 -6.05
CA ASP A 120 -3.81 -2.02 -4.86
C ASP A 120 -2.86 -2.48 -3.77
N VAL A 121 -3.02 -3.72 -3.27
CA VAL A 121 -2.22 -4.21 -2.14
C VAL A 121 -0.78 -4.53 -2.55
N THR A 122 -0.60 -5.07 -3.77
CA THR A 122 0.73 -5.32 -4.35
C THR A 122 1.48 -4.00 -4.55
N TRP A 123 0.84 -2.99 -5.14
CA TRP A 123 1.40 -1.65 -5.28
C TRP A 123 1.70 -1.00 -3.93
N LEU A 124 0.78 -1.08 -2.96
CA LEU A 124 0.97 -0.51 -1.63
C LEU A 124 2.16 -1.15 -0.90
N THR A 125 2.38 -2.44 -1.09
CA THR A 125 3.55 -3.17 -0.56
C THR A 125 4.85 -2.61 -1.15
N TRP A 126 4.89 -2.40 -2.47
CA TRP A 126 6.03 -1.77 -3.13
C TRP A 126 6.23 -0.32 -2.69
N LEU A 127 5.15 0.46 -2.54
CA LEU A 127 5.19 1.83 -2.04
C LEU A 127 5.84 1.90 -0.66
N ILE A 128 5.39 1.09 0.30
CA ILE A 128 5.92 1.11 1.67
C ILE A 128 7.37 0.62 1.70
N LEU A 129 7.72 -0.43 0.95
CA LEU A 129 9.10 -0.88 0.83
C LEU A 129 10.00 0.21 0.21
N ALA A 130 9.54 0.85 -0.86
CA ALA A 130 10.26 1.93 -1.52
C ALA A 130 10.48 3.11 -0.57
N LEU A 131 9.44 3.57 0.14
CA LEU A 131 9.55 4.66 1.11
C LEU A 131 10.50 4.33 2.27
N TRP A 132 10.43 3.11 2.80
CA TRP A 132 11.32 2.65 3.85
C TRP A 132 12.79 2.63 3.38
N ALA A 133 13.06 2.02 2.22
CA ALA A 133 14.40 1.96 1.65
C ALA A 133 14.92 3.36 1.28
N LEU A 134 14.07 4.19 0.67
CA LEU A 134 14.37 5.56 0.25
C LEU A 134 14.73 6.44 1.43
N HIS A 135 13.94 6.41 2.52
CA HIS A 135 14.22 7.16 3.73
C HIS A 135 15.62 6.84 4.27
N ARG A 136 15.92 5.54 4.40
CA ARG A 136 17.24 5.09 4.88
C ARG A 136 18.35 5.37 3.87
N ALA A 137 18.09 5.27 2.57
CA ALA A 137 19.05 5.59 1.52
C ALA A 137 19.44 7.06 1.54
N ILE A 138 18.47 7.96 1.70
CA ILE A 138 18.70 9.41 1.78
C ILE A 138 19.55 9.77 3.00
N LEU A 139 19.32 9.12 4.15
CA LEU A 139 20.06 9.41 5.38
C LEU A 139 21.46 8.74 5.40
N SER A 140 21.53 7.45 5.08
CA SER A 140 22.78 6.67 5.20
C SER A 140 23.67 6.69 3.96
N GLY A 141 23.08 6.82 2.76
CA GLY A 141 23.80 6.71 1.49
C GLY A 141 24.29 5.31 1.13
N ARG A 142 23.85 4.27 1.85
CA ARG A 142 24.27 2.89 1.57
C ARG A 142 23.83 2.48 0.16
N PRO A 143 24.74 2.00 -0.71
CA PRO A 143 24.41 1.67 -2.10
C PRO A 143 23.28 0.64 -2.23
N THR A 144 23.26 -0.37 -1.35
CA THR A 144 22.21 -1.39 -1.35
C THR A 144 20.82 -0.79 -1.16
N LEU A 145 20.67 0.19 -0.25
CA LEU A 145 19.40 0.86 -0.01
C LEU A 145 19.00 1.78 -1.17
N VAL A 146 19.97 2.44 -1.81
CA VAL A 146 19.75 3.26 -3.02
C VAL A 146 19.20 2.38 -4.14
N VAL A 147 19.82 1.23 -4.37
CA VAL A 147 19.37 0.24 -5.37
C VAL A 147 18.00 -0.32 -5.01
N THR A 148 17.80 -0.76 -3.77
CA THR A 148 16.50 -1.29 -3.31
C THR A 148 15.38 -0.26 -3.45
N ALA A 149 15.61 1.00 -3.10
CA ALA A 149 14.62 2.07 -3.26
C ALA A 149 14.25 2.29 -4.73
N GLY A 150 15.25 2.34 -5.62
CA GLY A 150 15.05 2.55 -7.05
C GLY A 150 14.28 1.39 -7.70
N LEU A 151 14.67 0.15 -7.40
CA LEU A 151 14.04 -1.06 -7.93
C LEU A 151 12.64 -1.29 -7.35
N ALA A 152 12.42 -1.06 -6.05
CA ALA A 152 11.09 -1.18 -5.45
C ALA A 152 10.11 -0.14 -6.01
N THR A 153 10.58 1.09 -6.27
CA THR A 153 9.79 2.12 -6.94
C THR A 153 9.42 1.68 -8.35
N ALA A 154 10.38 1.15 -9.13
CA ALA A 154 10.12 0.65 -10.47
C ALA A 154 9.16 -0.55 -10.46
N ALA A 155 9.33 -1.50 -9.52
CA ALA A 155 8.42 -2.62 -9.35
C ALA A 155 6.98 -2.17 -9.05
N GLY A 156 6.82 -1.18 -8.17
CA GLY A 156 5.53 -0.54 -7.93
C GLY A 156 4.94 0.10 -9.20
N TRP A 157 5.78 0.66 -10.07
CA TRP A 157 5.34 1.27 -11.34
C TRP A 157 5.00 0.24 -12.41
N TRP A 158 5.67 -0.93 -12.41
CA TRP A 158 5.25 -2.09 -13.20
C TRP A 158 3.94 -2.70 -12.69
N THR A 159 3.57 -2.50 -11.42
CA THR A 159 2.30 -2.96 -10.84
C THR A 159 1.15 -1.97 -11.06
N LYS A 160 1.37 -0.67 -10.88
CA LYS A 160 0.35 0.38 -11.02
C LYS A 160 0.98 1.65 -11.58
N TYR A 161 0.29 2.35 -12.47
CA TYR A 161 0.82 3.56 -13.14
C TYR A 161 1.12 4.73 -12.19
N THR A 162 0.65 4.68 -10.94
CA THR A 162 1.01 5.62 -9.87
C THR A 162 2.26 5.20 -9.09
N GLY A 163 3.03 4.22 -9.56
CA GLY A 163 4.24 3.73 -8.89
C GLY A 163 5.40 4.73 -8.80
N TRP A 164 5.34 5.88 -9.47
CA TRP A 164 6.27 7.00 -9.30
C TRP A 164 6.11 7.74 -7.97
N LEU A 165 5.00 7.55 -7.26
CA LEU A 165 4.66 8.27 -6.02
C LEU A 165 5.73 8.26 -4.92
N PRO A 166 6.53 7.20 -4.68
CA PRO A 166 7.62 7.24 -3.70
C PRO A 166 8.62 8.39 -3.96
N LEU A 167 8.92 8.70 -5.23
CA LEU A 167 9.84 9.78 -5.60
C LEU A 167 9.23 11.15 -5.28
N ALA A 168 7.94 11.34 -5.56
CA ALA A 168 7.25 12.59 -5.25
C ALA A 168 7.15 12.83 -3.74
N ILE A 169 6.83 11.79 -2.96
CA ILE A 169 6.84 11.84 -1.49
C ILE A 169 8.24 12.21 -0.98
N ALA A 170 9.29 11.63 -1.57
CA ALA A 170 10.67 11.94 -1.23
C ALA A 170 11.03 13.41 -1.49
N VAL A 171 10.66 13.94 -2.66
CA VAL A 171 10.87 15.35 -3.01
C VAL A 171 10.16 16.25 -2.00
N THR A 172 8.89 15.97 -1.70
CA THR A 172 8.12 16.75 -0.71
C THR A 172 8.75 16.68 0.68
N GLY A 173 9.15 15.49 1.13
CA GLY A 173 9.80 15.30 2.43
C GLY A 173 11.16 15.98 2.52
N ILE A 174 11.95 15.95 1.45
CA ILE A 174 13.16 16.75 1.30
C ILE A 174 12.73 18.22 1.46
N VAL A 175 11.95 18.80 0.54
CA VAL A 175 11.50 20.22 0.53
C VAL A 175 11.00 20.72 1.90
N ALA A 176 10.22 19.89 2.61
CA ALA A 176 9.62 20.25 3.89
C ALA A 176 10.62 20.39 5.05
N VAL A 177 11.73 19.63 5.06
CA VAL A 177 12.66 19.63 6.22
C VAL A 177 13.26 21.02 6.48
N PRO A 178 13.85 21.73 5.50
CA PRO A 178 14.35 23.09 5.70
C PRO A 178 13.23 24.08 6.04
N ALA A 179 12.02 23.88 5.51
CA ALA A 179 10.87 24.73 5.82
C ALA A 179 10.47 24.66 7.30
N THR A 180 10.75 23.53 7.98
CA THR A 180 10.57 23.38 9.43
C THR A 180 11.72 23.95 10.28
N GLY A 181 12.70 24.64 9.67
CA GLY A 181 13.88 25.17 10.35
C GLY A 181 14.91 24.10 10.74
N ARG A 182 14.67 22.83 10.39
CA ARG A 182 15.60 21.72 10.65
C ARG A 182 16.70 21.71 9.60
N ARG A 183 17.95 21.56 10.06
CA ARG A 183 19.09 21.42 9.15
C ARG A 183 19.18 19.97 8.66
N PRO A 184 19.16 19.71 7.34
CA PRO A 184 19.32 18.37 6.81
C PRO A 184 20.72 17.84 7.14
N HIS A 185 20.78 16.63 7.69
CA HIS A 185 22.03 15.90 7.89
C HIS A 185 21.95 14.53 7.19
N PRO A 186 22.87 14.20 6.27
CA PRO A 186 23.88 15.09 5.68
C PRO A 186 23.22 16.24 4.90
N GLY A 187 23.98 17.30 4.60
CA GLY A 187 23.45 18.51 3.96
C GLY A 187 22.59 18.23 2.72
N TRP A 188 21.67 19.15 2.44
CA TRP A 188 20.62 19.04 1.41
C TRP A 188 21.09 18.51 0.05
N THR A 189 22.23 19.01 -0.44
CA THR A 189 22.80 18.63 -1.73
C THR A 189 23.11 17.14 -1.80
N THR A 190 23.46 16.52 -0.66
CA THR A 190 23.71 15.08 -0.56
C THR A 190 22.40 14.29 -0.67
N TRP A 191 21.32 14.77 -0.05
CA TRP A 191 20.00 14.17 -0.20
C TRP A 191 19.54 14.21 -1.65
N LEU A 192 19.69 15.35 -2.33
CA LEU A 192 19.37 15.49 -3.75
C LEU A 192 20.20 14.56 -4.65
N LYS A 193 21.51 14.43 -4.41
CA LYS A 193 22.36 13.49 -5.16
C LYS A 193 21.89 12.03 -4.99
N ARG A 194 21.52 11.65 -3.76
CA ARG A 194 21.02 10.30 -3.46
C ARG A 194 19.66 10.06 -4.10
N LEU A 195 18.76 11.04 -4.05
CA LEU A 195 17.48 10.98 -4.75
C LEU A 195 17.68 10.86 -6.27
N ALA A 196 18.59 11.65 -6.86
CA ALA A 196 18.89 11.56 -8.28
C ALA A 196 19.40 10.16 -8.69
N ALA A 197 20.24 9.53 -7.86
CA ALA A 197 20.69 8.16 -8.09
C ALA A 197 19.53 7.15 -8.02
N ILE A 198 18.64 7.29 -7.03
CA ILE A 198 17.42 6.46 -6.91
C ILE A 198 16.54 6.64 -8.16
N THR A 199 16.28 7.88 -8.57
CA THR A 199 15.48 8.21 -9.77
C THR A 199 16.11 7.64 -11.04
N ALA A 200 17.44 7.69 -11.19
CA ALA A 200 18.12 7.10 -12.34
C ALA A 200 17.94 5.58 -12.40
N ILE A 201 18.07 4.88 -11.26
CA ILE A 201 17.82 3.44 -11.17
C ILE A 201 16.36 3.12 -11.51
N THR A 202 15.40 3.88 -10.96
CA THR A 202 13.99 3.72 -11.29
C THR A 202 13.74 3.92 -12.78
N ALA A 203 14.28 4.99 -13.37
CA ALA A 203 14.11 5.32 -14.78
C ALA A 203 14.64 4.22 -15.70
N ILE A 204 15.82 3.67 -15.40
CA ILE A 204 16.40 2.55 -16.15
C ILE A 204 15.48 1.33 -16.04
N ALA A 205 15.08 0.96 -14.82
CA ALA A 205 14.29 -0.26 -14.57
C ALA A 205 12.85 -0.19 -15.11
N ILE A 206 12.27 1.01 -15.23
CA ILE A 206 10.94 1.21 -15.80
C ILE A 206 10.96 1.48 -17.31
N SER A 207 12.12 1.84 -17.88
CA SER A 207 12.21 2.19 -19.31
C SER A 207 11.63 1.15 -20.28
N PRO A 208 11.73 -0.18 -20.05
CA PRO A 208 11.13 -1.15 -20.97
C PRO A 208 9.60 -1.04 -21.03
N LEU A 209 8.94 -0.63 -19.94
CA LEU A 209 7.49 -0.40 -19.95
C LEU A 209 7.10 0.70 -20.94
N PHE A 210 7.87 1.80 -20.97
CA PHE A 210 7.60 2.92 -21.88
C PHE A 210 7.80 2.53 -23.35
N VAL A 211 8.75 1.61 -23.62
CA VAL A 211 8.95 1.04 -24.95
C VAL A 211 7.76 0.14 -25.32
N LEU A 212 7.35 -0.76 -24.44
CA LEU A 212 6.22 -1.67 -24.65
C LEU A 212 4.92 -0.92 -24.96
N LEU A 213 4.71 0.24 -24.34
CA LEU A 213 3.50 1.04 -24.55
C LEU A 213 3.48 1.76 -25.91
N GLN A 214 4.60 1.87 -26.63
CA GLN A 214 4.62 2.61 -27.91
C GLN A 214 3.64 2.03 -28.94
N ASP A 215 3.50 0.70 -28.95
CA ASP A 215 2.60 0.00 -29.87
C ASP A 215 1.11 0.29 -29.57
N THR A 216 0.81 0.82 -28.38
CA THR A 216 -0.55 1.15 -27.92
C THR A 216 -0.77 2.65 -27.73
N GLY A 217 -0.04 3.50 -28.46
CA GLY A 217 -0.16 4.96 -28.38
C GLY A 217 0.68 5.62 -27.27
N GLY A 218 1.60 4.86 -26.67
CA GLY A 218 2.53 5.32 -25.64
C GLY A 218 1.89 5.54 -24.28
N TYR A 219 2.68 6.07 -23.36
CA TYR A 219 2.19 6.42 -22.02
C TYR A 219 1.10 7.50 -22.05
N THR A 220 1.03 8.30 -23.11
CA THR A 220 0.00 9.32 -23.31
C THR A 220 -1.40 8.72 -23.38
N ALA A 221 -1.57 7.60 -24.10
CA ALA A 221 -2.87 6.91 -24.17
C ALA A 221 -3.37 6.48 -22.77
N VAL A 222 -2.45 5.98 -21.93
CA VAL A 222 -2.75 5.62 -20.54
C VAL A 222 -3.15 6.85 -19.73
N THR A 223 -2.41 7.95 -19.83
CA THR A 223 -2.73 9.17 -19.09
C THR A 223 -4.03 9.81 -19.54
N ASP A 224 -4.35 9.77 -20.84
CA ASP A 224 -5.59 10.30 -21.40
C ASP A 224 -6.80 9.48 -20.94
N ASN A 225 -6.65 8.15 -20.84
CA ASN A 225 -7.65 7.30 -20.23
C ASN A 225 -7.86 7.65 -18.75
N HIS A 226 -6.77 7.76 -17.98
CA HIS A 226 -6.84 8.04 -16.54
C HIS A 226 -7.36 9.45 -16.21
N ALA A 227 -7.09 10.44 -17.05
CA ALA A 227 -7.54 11.82 -16.84
C ALA A 227 -9.07 11.92 -16.73
N ARG A 228 -9.81 10.98 -17.33
CA ARG A 228 -11.28 10.91 -17.30
C ARG A 228 -11.84 10.66 -15.90
N TYR A 229 -11.03 10.11 -14.99
CA TYR A 229 -11.45 9.83 -13.62
C TYR A 229 -11.08 10.94 -12.62
N VAL A 230 -10.41 12.02 -13.09
CA VAL A 230 -10.01 13.14 -12.23
C VAL A 230 -11.13 14.16 -12.13
N VAL A 231 -11.75 14.26 -10.96
CA VAL A 231 -12.86 15.21 -10.68
C VAL A 231 -12.41 16.62 -10.26
N GLY A 232 -11.09 16.83 -10.15
CA GLY A 232 -10.51 18.10 -9.71
C GLY A 232 -10.77 18.43 -8.22
N LEU A 233 -10.42 19.66 -7.82
CA LEU A 233 -10.58 20.11 -6.43
C LEU A 233 -12.05 20.27 -6.03
N SER A 234 -12.92 20.63 -6.97
CA SER A 234 -14.36 20.78 -6.73
C SER A 234 -15.04 19.48 -6.31
N GLY A 235 -14.61 18.33 -6.84
CA GLY A 235 -15.14 17.02 -6.47
C GLY A 235 -14.46 16.37 -5.27
N TRP A 236 -13.46 17.02 -4.65
CA TRP A 236 -12.63 16.39 -3.63
C TRP A 236 -13.42 16.03 -2.37
N PHE A 237 -14.26 16.95 -1.88
CA PHE A 237 -15.04 16.71 -0.67
C PHE A 237 -16.08 15.59 -0.86
N GLU A 238 -16.82 15.61 -1.98
CA GLU A 238 -17.77 14.57 -2.33
C GLU A 238 -17.09 13.20 -2.46
N SER A 239 -15.91 13.15 -3.09
CA SER A 239 -15.10 11.93 -3.19
C SER A 239 -14.66 11.43 -1.81
N ALA A 240 -14.24 12.33 -0.91
CA ALA A 240 -13.83 11.97 0.44
C ALA A 240 -14.99 11.38 1.26
N VAL A 241 -16.18 11.98 1.16
CA VAL A 241 -17.40 11.47 1.82
C VAL A 241 -17.79 10.11 1.23
N SER A 242 -17.79 9.97 -0.10
CA SER A 242 -18.07 8.69 -0.77
C SER A 242 -17.09 7.60 -0.33
N GLN A 243 -15.80 7.91 -0.28
CA GLN A 243 -14.77 7.00 0.20
C GLN A 243 -15.01 6.56 1.66
N ALA A 244 -15.36 7.50 2.54
CA ALA A 244 -15.67 7.18 3.93
C ALA A 244 -16.89 6.25 4.05
N ASN A 245 -17.94 6.51 3.29
CA ASN A 245 -19.15 5.67 3.25
C ASN A 245 -18.85 4.26 2.74
N HIS A 246 -18.06 4.13 1.66
CA HIS A 246 -17.66 2.84 1.11
C HIS A 246 -16.80 2.05 2.11
N MET A 247 -15.85 2.71 2.76
CA MET A 247 -15.03 2.06 3.78
C MET A 247 -15.86 1.62 4.99
N ALA A 248 -16.80 2.44 5.47
CA ALA A 248 -17.70 2.08 6.55
C ALA A 248 -18.52 0.83 6.23
N ALA A 249 -18.92 0.64 4.97
CA ALA A 249 -19.64 -0.56 4.53
C ALA A 249 -18.80 -1.85 4.60
N PHE A 250 -17.46 -1.74 4.60
CA PHE A 250 -16.54 -2.87 4.74
C PHE A 250 -16.10 -3.13 6.19
N GLU A 251 -16.33 -2.20 7.11
CA GLU A 251 -15.87 -2.35 8.49
C GLU A 251 -16.74 -3.34 9.28
N SER A 252 -16.09 -4.26 9.98
CA SER A 252 -16.72 -5.19 10.90
C SER A 252 -16.21 -4.98 12.34
N LEU A 253 -16.71 -5.80 13.27
CA LEU A 253 -16.16 -5.85 14.63
C LEU A 253 -14.66 -6.18 14.66
N LEU A 254 -14.11 -6.74 13.57
CA LEU A 254 -12.68 -6.99 13.44
C LEU A 254 -11.87 -5.69 13.41
N THR A 255 -12.26 -4.72 12.56
CA THR A 255 -11.62 -3.40 12.54
C THR A 255 -11.75 -2.69 13.88
N VAL A 256 -12.93 -2.75 14.52
CA VAL A 256 -13.16 -2.17 15.86
C VAL A 256 -12.21 -2.80 16.90
N ALA A 257 -12.07 -4.13 16.89
CA ALA A 257 -11.13 -4.83 17.77
C ALA A 257 -9.68 -4.43 17.49
N GLY A 258 -9.31 -4.25 16.23
CA GLY A 258 -8.01 -3.74 15.81
C GLY A 258 -7.67 -2.38 16.41
N VAL A 259 -8.61 -1.43 16.32
CA VAL A 259 -8.47 -0.09 16.92
C VAL A 259 -8.36 -0.18 18.44
N ALA A 260 -9.23 -0.96 19.08
CA ALA A 260 -9.19 -1.16 20.53
C ALA A 260 -7.83 -1.73 20.99
N LEU A 261 -7.33 -2.75 20.31
CA LEU A 261 -6.03 -3.36 20.60
C LEU A 261 -4.89 -2.37 20.36
N ALA A 262 -4.93 -1.59 19.28
CA ALA A 262 -3.94 -0.55 18.99
C ALA A 262 -3.90 0.52 20.10
N CYS A 263 -5.05 1.01 20.56
CA CYS A 263 -5.13 1.96 21.68
C CYS A 263 -4.58 1.37 22.99
N CYS A 264 -4.91 0.10 23.29
CA CYS A 264 -4.45 -0.58 24.51
C CYS A 264 -2.95 -0.88 24.52
N LEU A 265 -2.41 -1.36 23.39
CA LEU A 265 -1.10 -2.02 23.32
C LEU A 265 0.00 -1.17 22.68
N SER A 266 -0.35 -0.05 22.03
CA SER A 266 0.66 0.87 21.48
C SER A 266 1.57 1.44 22.55
N THR A 267 1.07 1.74 23.75
CA THR A 267 1.82 2.42 24.81
C THR A 267 2.31 1.51 25.94
N THR A 268 2.15 0.19 25.84
CA THR A 268 2.71 -0.77 26.82
C THR A 268 4.17 -1.06 26.51
N ARG A 269 5.05 -0.94 27.51
CA ARG A 269 6.41 -1.47 27.40
C ARG A 269 6.34 -3.00 27.59
N PRO A 270 6.95 -3.81 26.70
CA PRO A 270 6.85 -5.28 26.74
C PRO A 270 7.21 -5.89 28.10
N GLU A 271 8.12 -5.26 28.83
CA GLU A 271 8.68 -5.74 30.10
C GLU A 271 7.75 -5.56 31.31
N ARG A 272 6.66 -4.81 31.20
CA ARG A 272 5.76 -4.48 32.33
C ARG A 272 4.29 -4.66 31.97
N PHE A 273 3.95 -5.81 31.39
CA PHE A 273 2.54 -6.18 31.20
C PHE A 273 1.92 -6.51 32.56
N THR A 274 1.21 -5.55 33.14
CA THR A 274 0.41 -5.74 34.36
C THR A 274 -1.01 -5.22 34.09
N TRP A 275 -2.02 -5.85 34.67
CA TRP A 275 -3.42 -5.41 34.56
C TRP A 275 -3.62 -3.93 34.95
N ASN A 276 -2.77 -3.42 35.84
CA ASN A 276 -2.77 -2.01 36.27
C ASN A 276 -2.34 -1.02 35.17
N ALA A 277 -1.58 -1.45 34.16
CA ALA A 277 -1.18 -0.62 33.02
C ALA A 277 -2.30 -0.41 31.99
N ILE A 278 -3.30 -1.30 31.97
CA ILE A 278 -4.41 -1.29 31.00
C ILE A 278 -5.61 -0.49 31.54
N ARG A 279 -5.86 -0.58 32.87
CA ARG A 279 -7.02 0.04 33.53
C ARG A 279 -7.23 1.55 33.26
N PRO A 280 -6.21 2.43 33.30
CA PRO A 280 -6.42 3.85 33.01
C PRO A 280 -6.65 4.16 31.52
N ARG A 281 -6.36 3.19 30.62
CA ARG A 281 -6.48 3.35 29.17
C ARG A 281 -7.80 2.82 28.62
N LEU A 282 -8.49 2.02 29.43
CA LEU A 282 -9.75 1.36 29.08
C LEU A 282 -10.82 2.36 28.62
N LEU A 283 -10.86 3.55 29.22
CA LEU A 283 -11.82 4.60 28.83
C LEU A 283 -11.50 5.18 27.44
N MET A 284 -10.24 5.44 27.12
CA MET A 284 -9.81 5.90 25.79
C MET A 284 -10.00 4.80 24.74
N THR A 285 -9.69 3.55 25.09
CA THR A 285 -9.91 2.39 24.22
C THR A 285 -11.40 2.18 23.93
N VAL A 286 -12.25 2.21 24.95
CA VAL A 286 -13.71 2.05 24.80
C VAL A 286 -14.29 3.23 24.03
N ALA A 287 -13.81 4.45 24.27
CA ALA A 287 -14.24 5.63 23.52
C ALA A 287 -13.82 5.54 22.04
N ALA A 288 -12.55 5.21 21.74
CA ALA A 288 -12.08 5.08 20.36
C ALA A 288 -12.76 3.93 19.62
N ALA A 289 -12.91 2.77 20.26
CA ALA A 289 -13.61 1.62 19.68
C ALA A 289 -15.11 1.90 19.49
N GLY A 290 -15.75 2.56 20.46
CA GLY A 290 -17.15 2.98 20.37
C GLY A 290 -17.37 4.01 19.27
N LEU A 291 -16.45 4.98 19.12
CA LEU A 291 -16.51 5.97 18.05
C LEU A 291 -16.32 5.33 16.67
N VAL A 292 -15.37 4.41 16.51
CA VAL A 292 -15.19 3.68 15.24
C VAL A 292 -16.42 2.82 14.93
N ALA A 293 -17.00 2.15 15.94
CA ALA A 293 -18.22 1.36 15.77
C ALA A 293 -19.46 2.20 15.39
N ILE A 294 -19.47 3.50 15.70
CA ILE A 294 -20.62 4.40 15.42
C ILE A 294 -20.41 5.21 14.15
N ALA A 295 -19.18 5.68 13.88
CA ALA A 295 -18.89 6.67 12.84
C ALA A 295 -17.94 6.18 11.74
N SER A 296 -17.42 4.97 11.81
CA SER A 296 -16.31 4.43 11.00
C SER A 296 -14.95 5.11 11.23
N PHE A 297 -13.87 4.34 11.14
CA PHE A 297 -12.50 4.85 11.30
C PHE A 297 -12.14 5.99 10.32
N PRO A 298 -12.40 5.89 9.00
CA PRO A 298 -12.03 6.95 8.06
C PRO A 298 -12.84 8.24 8.25
N ALA A 299 -14.11 8.19 8.63
CA ALA A 299 -14.85 9.42 8.91
C ALA A 299 -14.27 10.18 10.12
N MET A 300 -13.80 9.44 11.13
CA MET A 300 -13.09 10.04 12.25
C MET A 300 -11.76 10.68 11.82
N VAL A 301 -11.02 10.05 10.92
CA VAL A 301 -9.78 10.63 10.36
C VAL A 301 -10.08 11.90 9.57
N LEU A 302 -11.12 11.91 8.73
CA LEU A 302 -11.54 13.09 8.00
C LEU A 302 -11.97 14.22 8.94
N ALA A 303 -12.82 13.93 9.93
CA ALA A 303 -13.24 14.92 10.92
C ALA A 303 -12.04 15.51 11.69
N ALA A 304 -11.07 14.67 12.06
CA ALA A 304 -9.83 15.13 12.69
C ALA A 304 -9.01 16.03 11.75
N ALA A 305 -8.88 15.66 10.46
CA ALA A 305 -8.15 16.45 9.47
C ALA A 305 -8.77 17.83 9.19
N PHE A 306 -10.09 17.98 9.33
CA PHE A 306 -10.77 19.28 9.21
C PHE A 306 -10.76 20.10 10.51
N SER A 307 -10.35 19.50 11.64
CA SER A 307 -10.31 20.15 12.95
C SER A 307 -8.96 20.82 13.28
N THR A 308 -7.95 20.64 12.41
CA THR A 308 -6.61 21.22 12.50
C THR A 308 -6.45 22.41 11.55
#